data_AF-A0A3M2U4P1-F1
#
_entry.id   AF-A0A3M2U4P1-F1
#
_cell.length_a   1.000
_cell.length_b   1.000
_cell.length_c   1.000
_cell.angle_alpha   90.00
_cell.angle_beta   90.00
_cell.angle_gamma   90.00
#
_symmetry.space_group_name_H-M   'P 1'
#
loop_
_entity.id
_entity.type
_entity.pdbx_description
1 polymer ?
#
loop_
_entity_poly.entity_id
_entity_poly.type
_entity_poly.pdbx_seq_one_letter_code
_entity_poly.pdbx_strand_id
1 'polypeptide(L)'
;PIDGTFVVNLGDMMARWSNDRYLSTPHRVVSPLGVDRYSMPFFAEPHPDTRIECLPGCQSETHPARYPVTTCAEFLLSRFADTYAYRREQEAS
;
A
#
# COMPACT_ATOMS: atom_id res chain seq x y z
N PRO A 1 9.25 -4.78 -20.59
CA PRO A 1 9.76 -3.61 -19.84
C PRO A 1 10.11 -2.52 -20.85
N ILE A 2 10.05 -1.24 -20.46
CA ILE A 2 10.49 -0.13 -21.32
C ILE A 2 11.82 0.38 -20.76
N ASP A 3 12.85 0.39 -21.60
CA ASP A 3 14.20 0.75 -21.17
C ASP A 3 14.29 2.21 -20.72
N GLY A 4 15.07 2.46 -19.67
CA GLY A 4 15.26 3.80 -19.11
C GLY A 4 14.04 4.37 -18.38
N THR A 5 13.05 3.53 -18.04
CA THR A 5 11.82 3.98 -17.36
C THR A 5 11.63 3.37 -15.99
N PHE A 6 10.86 4.06 -15.15
CA PHE A 6 10.35 3.54 -13.89
C PHE A 6 8.85 3.24 -14.02
N VAL A 7 8.43 2.16 -13.37
CA VAL A 7 7.02 1.92 -13.08
C VAL A 7 6.75 2.49 -11.70
N VAL A 8 5.78 3.41 -11.61
CA VAL A 8 5.34 4.02 -10.34
C VAL A 8 3.92 3.56 -10.05
N ASN A 9 3.70 3.08 -8.83
CA ASN A 9 2.37 2.75 -8.32
C ASN A 9 2.09 3.54 -7.03
N LEU A 10 0.82 3.56 -6.64
CA LEU A 10 0.36 4.20 -5.41
C LEU A 10 -0.09 3.10 -4.44
N GLY A 11 0.31 3.25 -3.17
CA GLY A 11 -0.07 2.33 -2.10
C GLY A 11 -1.34 2.77 -1.36
N ASP A 12 -1.80 1.91 -0.45
CA ASP A 12 -3.04 2.06 0.30
C ASP A 12 -3.11 3.37 1.11
N MET A 13 -1.97 3.88 1.62
CA MET A 13 -1.96 5.15 2.36
C MET A 13 -2.35 6.33 1.47
N MET A 14 -1.94 6.35 0.20
CA MET A 14 -2.37 7.37 -0.76
C MET A 14 -3.87 7.23 -1.09
N ALA A 15 -4.37 6.00 -1.18
CA ALA A 15 -5.81 5.76 -1.38
C ALA A 15 -6.64 6.30 -0.20
N ARG A 16 -6.17 6.08 1.04
CA ARG A 16 -6.81 6.63 2.25
C ARG A 16 -6.77 8.15 2.30
N TRP A 17 -5.60 8.74 2.07
CA TRP A 17 -5.44 10.20 2.03
C TRP A 17 -6.32 10.87 0.99
N SER A 18 -6.41 10.27 -0.21
CA SER A 18 -7.20 10.81 -1.32
C SER A 18 -8.67 10.40 -1.31
N ASN A 19 -9.12 9.68 -0.27
CA ASN A 19 -10.47 9.16 -0.13
C ASN A 19 -10.93 8.36 -1.37
N ASP A 20 -10.04 7.50 -1.88
CA ASP A 20 -10.16 6.70 -3.10
C ASP A 20 -10.21 7.48 -4.43
N ARG A 21 -9.84 8.77 -4.44
CA ARG A 21 -9.60 9.46 -5.71
C ARG A 21 -8.41 8.86 -6.47
N TYR A 22 -7.40 8.38 -5.75
CA TYR A 22 -6.30 7.60 -6.29
C TYR A 22 -6.34 6.20 -5.70
N LEU A 23 -6.35 5.18 -6.55
CA LEU A 23 -6.54 3.80 -6.11
C LEU A 23 -5.21 3.06 -5.96
N SER A 24 -5.14 2.23 -4.93
CA SER A 24 -4.09 1.22 -4.77
C SER A 24 -4.43 0.00 -5.63
N THR A 25 -3.78 -0.12 -6.79
CA THR A 25 -4.11 -1.17 -7.76
C THR A 25 -3.41 -2.49 -7.41
N PRO A 26 -4.15 -3.61 -7.29
CA PRO A 26 -3.55 -4.93 -7.12
C PRO A 26 -2.59 -5.26 -8.26
N HIS A 27 -1.42 -5.78 -7.92
CA HIS A 27 -0.41 -6.18 -8.90
C HIS A 27 0.29 -7.46 -8.44
N ARG A 28 0.73 -8.28 -9.40
CA ARG A 28 1.47 -9.52 -9.16
C ARG A 28 2.60 -9.67 -10.15
N VAL A 29 3.67 -10.34 -9.73
CA VAL A 29 4.78 -10.72 -10.60
C VAL A 29 4.59 -12.17 -11.03
N VAL A 30 4.69 -12.42 -12.33
CA VAL A 30 4.78 -13.78 -12.88
C VAL A 30 6.21 -13.96 -13.40
N SER A 31 6.91 -14.98 -12.90
CA SER A 31 8.26 -15.28 -13.34
C SER A 31 8.26 -15.77 -14.79
N PRO A 32 9.07 -15.19 -15.68
CA PRO A 32 9.22 -15.70 -17.03
C PRO A 32 9.94 -17.06 -17.02
N LEU A 33 9.64 -17.90 -18.02
CA LEU A 33 10.32 -19.19 -18.18
C LEU A 33 11.65 -18.99 -18.91
N GLY A 34 12.70 -19.66 -18.43
CA GLY A 34 13.99 -19.74 -19.11
C GLY A 34 14.87 -18.49 -19.05
N VAL A 35 14.44 -17.43 -18.35
CA VAL A 35 15.23 -16.21 -18.14
C VAL A 35 15.00 -15.67 -16.73
N ASP A 36 16.04 -15.07 -16.15
CA ASP A 36 15.93 -14.38 -14.87
C ASP A 36 15.33 -12.99 -15.03
N ARG A 37 14.49 -12.61 -14.07
CA ARG A 37 13.90 -11.27 -13.99
C ARG A 37 14.32 -10.61 -12.69
N TYR A 38 15.09 -9.53 -12.79
CA TYR A 38 15.47 -8.71 -11.64
C TYR A 38 14.53 -7.52 -11.46
N SER A 39 14.30 -7.12 -10.20
CA SER A 39 13.59 -5.91 -9.85
C SER A 39 14.22 -5.27 -8.62
N MET A 40 14.34 -3.93 -8.63
CA MET A 40 14.88 -3.14 -7.52
C MET A 40 13.80 -2.17 -7.05
N PRO A 41 12.83 -2.61 -6.22
CA PRO A 41 11.75 -1.74 -5.76
C PRO A 41 12.26 -0.74 -4.71
N PHE A 42 11.72 0.47 -4.78
CA PHE A 42 11.87 1.49 -3.75
C PHE A 42 10.48 1.84 -3.21
N PHE A 43 10.35 1.91 -1.89
CA PHE A 43 9.11 2.28 -1.21
C PHE A 43 9.35 3.57 -0.44
N ALA A 44 8.58 4.61 -0.79
CA ALA A 44 8.60 5.89 -0.10
C ALA A 44 7.43 5.95 0.88
N GLU A 45 7.72 5.78 2.16
CA GLU A 45 6.73 5.84 3.21
C GLU A 45 6.82 7.13 4.03
N PRO A 46 5.71 7.63 4.59
CA PRO A 46 5.73 8.77 5.51
C PRO A 46 6.47 8.44 6.81
N HIS A 47 6.80 9.46 7.60
CA HIS A 47 7.31 9.26 8.95
C HIS A 47 6.35 8.37 9.76
N PRO A 48 6.82 7.45 10.63
CA PRO A 48 5.98 6.51 11.38
C PRO A 48 4.78 7.15 12.09
N ASP A 49 4.97 8.31 12.71
CA ASP A 49 3.92 9.03 13.45
C ASP A 49 2.97 9.86 12.56
N THR A 50 3.18 9.86 11.24
CA THR A 50 2.33 10.62 10.31
C THR A 50 0.91 10.09 10.37
N ARG A 51 -0.06 11.00 10.57
CA ARG A 51 -1.48 10.69 10.53
C ARG A 51 -1.94 10.40 9.10
N ILE A 52 -2.54 9.23 8.92
CA ILE A 52 -3.18 8.80 7.69
C ILE A 52 -4.69 9.01 7.85
N GLU A 53 -5.15 10.19 7.45
CA GLU A 53 -6.55 10.59 7.47
C GLU A 53 -6.93 11.32 6.18
N CYS A 54 -8.22 11.30 5.81
CA CYS A 54 -8.68 11.94 4.59
C CYS A 54 -8.19 13.40 4.50
N LEU A 55 -7.48 13.74 3.41
CA LEU A 55 -6.91 15.06 3.24
C LEU A 55 -8.00 16.12 2.99
N PRO A 56 -7.74 17.38 3.38
CA PRO A 56 -8.60 18.49 2.98
C PRO A 56 -8.83 18.51 1.47
N GLY A 57 -10.10 18.67 1.06
CA GLY A 57 -10.49 18.65 -0.36
C GLY A 57 -10.72 17.26 -0.95
N CYS A 58 -10.51 16.18 -0.19
CA CYS A 58 -10.86 14.81 -0.59
C CYS A 58 -12.17 14.31 0.06
N GLN A 59 -12.89 15.17 0.78
CA GLN A 59 -14.19 14.87 1.38
C GLN A 59 -15.19 16.01 1.19
N SER A 60 -16.48 15.68 1.24
CA SER A 60 -17.62 16.60 1.24
C SER A 60 -18.77 16.02 2.07
N GLU A 61 -19.87 16.78 2.23
CA GLU A 61 -21.09 16.27 2.88
C GLU A 61 -21.67 15.04 2.19
N THR A 62 -21.56 14.97 0.87
CA THR A 62 -22.03 13.84 0.05
C THR A 62 -20.98 12.74 -0.14
N HIS A 63 -19.73 12.99 0.23
CA HIS A 63 -18.61 12.05 0.15
C HIS A 63 -17.72 12.18 1.40
N PRO A 64 -18.18 11.70 2.57
CA PRO A 64 -17.43 11.83 3.81
C PRO A 64 -16.14 10.98 3.79
N ALA A 65 -15.26 11.19 4.78
CA ALA A 65 -14.08 10.34 4.96
C ALA A 65 -14.49 8.86 5.08
N ARG A 66 -13.90 8.02 4.23
CA ARG A 66 -14.26 6.59 4.13
C ARG A 66 -13.51 5.69 5.11
N TYR A 67 -12.42 6.18 5.69
CA TYR A 67 -11.50 5.37 6.48
C TYR A 67 -11.32 5.95 7.88
N PRO A 68 -11.15 5.09 8.90
CA PRO A 68 -10.72 5.54 10.21
C PRO A 68 -9.29 6.07 10.14
N VAL A 69 -9.01 7.06 10.99
CA VAL A 69 -7.68 7.62 11.19
C VAL A 69 -6.74 6.54 11.76
N THR A 70 -5.50 6.53 11.28
CA THR A 70 -4.41 5.70 11.81
C THR A 70 -3.08 6.46 11.63
N THR A 71 -1.99 5.95 12.18
CA THR A 71 -0.63 6.39 11.85
C THR A 71 0.00 5.51 10.76
N CYS A 72 1.06 5.99 10.12
CA CYS A 72 1.85 5.20 9.17
C CYS A 72 2.33 3.88 9.82
N ALA A 73 2.87 3.97 11.05
CA ALA A 73 3.37 2.82 11.79
C ALA A 73 2.29 1.76 12.04
N GLU A 74 1.14 2.16 12.59
CA GLU A 74 0.01 1.27 12.86
C GLU A 74 -0.51 0.63 11.56
N PHE A 75 -0.63 1.42 10.50
CA PHE A 75 -1.11 0.92 9.22
C PHE A 75 -0.16 -0.13 8.64
N LEU A 76 1.15 0.14 8.61
CA LEU A 76 2.16 -0.81 8.11
C LEU A 76 2.19 -2.09 8.96
N LEU A 77 2.13 -1.98 10.28
CA LEU A 77 2.06 -3.14 11.18
C LEU A 77 0.81 -3.98 10.90
N SER A 78 -0.34 -3.35 10.65
CA SER A 78 -1.56 -4.09 10.27
C SER A 78 -1.37 -4.85 8.94
N ARG A 79 -0.74 -4.23 7.94
CA ARG A 79 -0.49 -4.86 6.63
C ARG A 79 0.50 -6.02 6.74
N PHE A 80 1.52 -5.90 7.58
CA PHE A 80 2.42 -7.03 7.88
C PHE A 80 1.67 -8.15 8.59
N ALA A 81 0.83 -7.82 9.56
CA ALA A 81 0.03 -8.82 10.28
C ALA A 81 -0.92 -9.58 9.35
N ASP A 82 -1.50 -8.93 8.35
CA ASP A 82 -2.35 -9.54 7.32
C ASP A 82 -1.53 -10.40 6.35
N THR A 83 -0.43 -9.86 5.84
CA THR A 83 0.44 -10.53 4.84
C THR A 83 1.07 -11.80 5.41
N TYR A 84 1.48 -11.77 6.68
CA TYR A 84 2.14 -12.88 7.36
C TYR A 84 1.20 -13.67 8.27
N ALA A 85 -0.12 -13.50 8.15
CA ALA A 85 -1.09 -14.22 8.96
C ALA A 85 -0.88 -15.74 8.94
N TYR A 86 -0.50 -16.28 7.77
CA TYR A 86 -0.19 -17.70 7.57
C TYR A 86 0.99 -18.22 8.42
N ARG A 87 1.88 -17.36 8.92
CA ARG A 87 3.01 -17.77 9.78
C ARG A 87 2.55 -18.07 11.22
N ARG A 88 1.52 -17.36 11.70
CA ARG A 88 0.95 -17.59 13.05
C ARG A 88 0.22 -18.93 13.15
N GLU A 89 -0.35 -19.40 12.05
CA GLU A 89 -1.03 -20.70 11.98
C GLU A 89 -0.05 -21.88 12.04
N GLN A 90 1.19 -21.68 11.57
CA GLN A 90 2.25 -22.71 11.59
C GLN A 90 2.90 -22.88 12.98
N GLU A 91 2.93 -21.84 13.81
CA GLU A 91 3.47 -21.89 15.18
C GLU A 91 2.48 -22.46 16.20
N ALA A 92 1.18 -22.48 15.86
CA ALA A 92 0.11 -22.99 16.71
C ALA A 92 -0.22 -24.48 16.47
N SER A 93 0.53 -25.16 15.60
CA SER A 93 0.37 -26.59 15.24
C SER A 93 1.60 -27.40 15.63
#